data_AF-A0A359I564-F1
#
_entry.id   AF-A0A359I564-F1
#
_cell.length_a   1.000
_cell.length_b   1.000
_cell.length_c   1.000
_cell.angle_alpha   90.00
_cell.angle_beta   90.00
_cell.angle_gamma   90.00
#
_symmetry.space_group_name_H-M   'P 1'
#
loop_
_entity.id
_entity.type
_entity.pdbx_description
1 polymer ?
#
loop_
_entity_poly.entity_id
_entity_poly.type
_entity_poly.pdbx_seq_one_letter_code
_entity_poly.pdbx_strand_id
1 'polypeptide(L)'
;MTQFPIFKGLQKPLEFMGIRGRFLIYAACAFGFSFLGFFLCAVIFDKFIGFVVMVVMAGLSTVYIFIKQKRGLHDKRIDRGIFIYHNLFKRD
;
A
#
# COMPACT_ATOMS: atom_id res chain seq x y z
N MET A 1 -32.92 -27.83 -9.89
CA MET A 1 -32.34 -26.48 -9.68
C MET A 1 -30.83 -26.63 -9.74
N THR A 2 -30.22 -26.20 -10.84
CA THR A 2 -28.78 -26.36 -11.12
C THR A 2 -27.96 -25.53 -10.14
N GLN A 3 -27.12 -26.19 -9.33
CA GLN A 3 -26.19 -25.56 -8.40
C GLN A 3 -25.00 -25.03 -9.20
N PHE A 4 -24.86 -23.70 -9.29
CA PHE A 4 -23.67 -23.08 -9.83
C PHE A 4 -22.57 -23.09 -8.76
N PRO A 5 -21.33 -23.49 -9.08
CA PRO A 5 -20.20 -23.36 -8.15
C PRO A 5 -19.89 -21.86 -8.00
N ILE A 6 -20.39 -21.24 -6.94
CA ILE A 6 -20.06 -19.87 -6.59
C ILE A 6 -18.61 -19.89 -6.08
N PHE A 7 -17.67 -19.49 -6.92
CA PHE A 7 -16.26 -19.31 -6.56
C PHE A 7 -16.10 -18.14 -5.58
N LYS A 8 -16.46 -18.35 -4.30
CA LYS A 8 -16.23 -17.39 -3.21
C LYS A 8 -14.74 -17.24 -2.83
N GLY A 9 -13.84 -17.90 -3.57
CA GLY A 9 -12.40 -18.00 -3.27
C GLY A 9 -11.46 -17.21 -4.19
N LEU A 10 -11.96 -16.64 -5.30
CA LEU A 10 -11.14 -15.86 -6.26
C LEU A 10 -11.55 -14.38 -6.33
N GLN A 11 -12.22 -13.87 -5.30
CA GLN A 11 -12.72 -12.50 -5.22
C GLN A 11 -12.02 -11.64 -4.15
N LYS A 12 -10.82 -12.05 -3.72
CA LYS A 12 -9.87 -11.14 -3.06
C LYS A 12 -8.67 -10.86 -3.96
N PRO A 13 -8.87 -10.31 -5.18
CA PRO A 13 -7.78 -10.07 -6.11
C PRO A 13 -6.76 -9.02 -5.61
N LEU A 14 -7.02 -8.38 -4.45
CA LEU A 14 -6.23 -7.27 -3.93
C LEU A 14 -5.54 -7.54 -2.58
N GLU A 15 -5.50 -8.80 -2.14
CA GLU A 15 -4.72 -9.27 -0.99
C GLU A 15 -3.73 -10.37 -1.40
N PHE A 16 -3.18 -10.31 -2.62
CA PHE A 16 -2.09 -11.21 -2.99
C PHE A 16 -0.96 -11.03 -1.97
N MET A 17 -0.73 -12.07 -1.16
CA MET A 17 0.31 -12.13 -0.12
C MET A 17 0.09 -11.22 1.11
N GLY A 18 -1.17 -10.87 1.44
CA GLY A 18 -1.51 -10.13 2.67
C GLY A 18 -1.25 -8.62 2.63
N ILE A 19 -0.81 -8.10 1.48
CA ILE A 19 -0.61 -6.67 1.23
C ILE A 19 -1.85 -6.11 0.53
N ARG A 20 -2.39 -5.01 1.05
CA ARG A 20 -3.57 -4.34 0.47
C ARG A 20 -3.17 -3.64 -0.84
N GLY A 21 -3.93 -3.85 -1.90
CA GLY A 21 -3.58 -3.43 -3.27
C GLY A 21 -3.07 -2.01 -3.49
N ARG A 22 -3.59 -0.98 -2.79
CA ARG A 22 -3.07 0.39 -2.95
C ARG A 22 -1.60 0.51 -2.50
N PHE A 23 -1.18 -0.24 -1.48
CA PHE A 23 0.21 -0.28 -1.03
C PHE A 23 1.12 -1.06 -1.97
N LEU A 24 0.57 -1.97 -2.77
CA LEU A 24 1.33 -2.71 -3.78
C LEU A 24 1.83 -1.78 -4.90
N ILE A 25 1.02 -0.79 -5.30
CA ILE A 25 1.46 0.23 -6.27
C ILE A 25 2.56 1.10 -5.67
N TYR A 26 2.41 1.55 -4.41
CA TYR A 26 3.48 2.31 -3.75
C TYR A 26 4.79 1.52 -3.62
N ALA A 27 4.70 0.22 -3.35
CA ALA A 27 5.87 -0.66 -3.33
C ALA A 27 6.51 -0.79 -4.72
N ALA A 28 5.71 -1.09 -5.75
CA ALA A 28 6.21 -1.19 -7.12
C ALA A 28 6.88 0.12 -7.59
N CYS A 29 6.27 1.27 -7.29
CA CYS A 29 6.85 2.58 -7.58
C CYS A 29 8.16 2.82 -6.81
N ALA A 30 8.21 2.48 -5.51
CA ALA A 30 9.42 2.66 -4.71
C ALA A 30 10.59 1.79 -5.20
N PHE A 31 10.33 0.53 -5.53
CA PHE A 31 11.34 -0.37 -6.11
C PHE A 31 11.77 0.10 -7.50
N GLY A 32 10.83 0.50 -8.37
CA GLY A 32 11.14 1.02 -9.70
C GLY A 32 11.98 2.31 -9.65
N PHE A 33 11.65 3.22 -8.73
CA PHE A 33 12.39 4.47 -8.55
C PHE A 33 13.79 4.24 -7.97
N SER A 34 13.93 3.34 -7.00
CA SER A 34 15.24 2.97 -6.43
C SER A 34 16.16 2.34 -7.47
N PHE A 35 15.60 1.49 -8.34
CA PHE A 35 16.35 0.85 -9.42
C PHE A 35 16.80 1.85 -10.48
N LEU A 36 15.91 2.76 -10.91
CA LEU A 36 16.27 3.81 -11.86
C LEU A 36 17.30 4.80 -11.28
N GLY A 37 17.14 5.17 -10.01
CA GLY A 37 18.08 6.02 -9.28
C GLY A 37 19.48 5.39 -9.15
N PHE A 38 19.56 4.07 -9.00
CA PHE A 38 20.85 3.36 -8.97
C PHE A 38 21.61 3.48 -10.28
N PHE A 39 20.94 3.34 -11.44
CA PHE A 39 21.61 3.52 -12.74
C PHE A 39 22.16 4.94 -12.90
N LEU A 40 21.38 5.96 -12.54
CA LEU A 40 21.82 7.35 -12.59
C LEU A 40 23.01 7.61 -11.65
N CYS A 41 22.94 7.08 -10.43
CA CYS A 41 23.99 7.26 -9.43
C CYS A 41 25.27 6.48 -9.80
N ALA A 42 25.15 5.31 -10.42
CA ALA A 42 26.28 4.49 -10.87
C ALA A 42 27.03 5.08 -12.08
N VAL A 43 26.42 6.02 -12.81
CA VAL A 43 27.10 6.79 -13.88
C VAL A 43 27.86 7.98 -13.32
N ILE A 44 27.35 8.61 -12.26
CA ILE A 44 27.91 9.84 -11.68
C ILE A 44 28.94 9.54 -10.57
N PHE A 45 28.71 8.51 -9.78
CA PHE A 45 29.56 8.06 -8.66
C PHE A 45 30.13 6.68 -8.93
N ASP A 46 31.15 6.30 -8.15
CA ASP A 46 31.65 4.93 -8.15
C ASP A 46 30.54 3.92 -7.85
N LYS A 47 30.51 2.84 -8.64
CA LYS A 47 29.48 1.79 -8.57
C LYS A 47 29.31 1.22 -7.17
N PHE A 48 30.39 1.20 -6.38
CA PHE A 48 30.39 0.73 -5.00
C PHE A 48 29.56 1.64 -4.07
N ILE A 49 29.72 2.96 -4.20
CA ILE A 49 28.95 3.94 -3.42
C ILE A 49 27.48 3.90 -3.86
N GLY A 50 27.24 3.84 -5.18
CA GLY A 50 25.89 3.69 -5.72
C GLY A 50 25.18 2.43 -5.19
N PHE A 51 25.90 1.32 -5.03
CA PHE A 51 25.34 0.05 -4.53
C PHE A 51 24.93 0.16 -3.06
N VAL A 52 25.79 0.73 -2.21
CA VAL A 52 25.48 0.95 -0.79
C VAL A 52 24.25 1.85 -0.63
N VAL A 53 24.18 2.94 -1.40
CA VAL A 53 23.04 3.86 -1.39
C VAL A 53 21.74 3.15 -1.80
N MET A 54 21.80 2.28 -2.82
CA MET A 54 20.64 1.53 -3.30
C MET A 54 20.10 0.57 -2.23
N VAL A 55 20.97 -0.18 -1.54
CA VAL A 55 20.57 -1.10 -0.47
C VAL A 55 19.90 -0.35 0.69
N VAL A 56 20.47 0.79 1.10
CA VAL A 56 19.91 1.62 2.19
C VAL A 56 18.55 2.21 1.79
N MET A 57 18.42 2.76 0.58
CA MET A 57 17.15 3.32 0.11
C MET A 57 16.06 2.25 -0.08
N ALA A 58 16.41 1.07 -0.60
CA ALA A 58 15.48 -0.06 -0.71
C ALA A 58 14.99 -0.54 0.68
N GLY A 59 15.90 -0.60 1.66
CA GLY A 59 15.55 -0.95 3.04
C GLY A 59 14.61 0.07 3.68
N LEU A 60 14.96 1.36 3.59
CA LEU A 60 14.14 2.45 4.16
C LEU A 60 12.75 2.53 3.53
N SER A 61 12.66 2.42 2.20
CA SER A 61 11.37 2.45 1.49
C SER A 61 10.47 1.29 1.86
N THR A 62 11.03 0.08 2.00
CA THR A 62 10.28 -1.11 2.43
C THR A 62 9.75 -0.95 3.86
N VAL A 63 10.59 -0.48 4.80
CA VAL A 63 10.18 -0.22 6.20
C VAL A 63 9.10 0.86 6.26
N TYR A 64 9.26 1.94 5.50
CA TYR A 64 8.26 3.02 5.43
C TYR A 64 6.89 2.52 4.97
N ILE A 65 6.86 1.69 3.92
CA ILE A 65 5.62 1.08 3.41
C ILE A 65 5.01 0.14 4.46
N PHE A 66 5.83 -0.66 5.14
CA PHE A 66 5.37 -1.58 6.18
C PHE A 66 4.72 -0.86 7.37
N ILE A 67 5.32 0.24 7.83
CA ILE A 67 4.74 1.10 8.87
C ILE A 67 3.41 1.70 8.40
N LYS A 68 3.36 2.18 7.14
CA LYS A 68 2.15 2.78 6.57
C LYS A 68 1.03 1.75 6.40
N GLN A 69 1.36 0.49 6.08
CA GLN A 69 0.39 -0.61 6.02
C GLN A 69 -0.25 -0.88 7.39
N LYS A 70 0.53 -0.82 8.48
CA LYS A 70 0.01 -1.03 9.86
C LYS A 70 -0.92 0.08 10.35
N ARG A 71 -0.77 1.31 9.84
CA ARG A 71 -1.60 2.46 10.24
C ARG A 71 -3.04 2.42 9.70
N GLY A 72 -3.38 1.44 8.84
CA GLY A 72 -4.72 1.28 8.29
C GLY A 72 -4.84 1.75 6.84
N LEU A 73 -5.82 1.20 6.10
CA LEU A 73 -6.02 1.45 4.66
C LEU A 73 -6.87 2.69 4.41
N HIS A 74 -7.72 3.04 5.38
CA HIS A 74 -8.54 4.24 5.34
C HIS A 74 -8.02 5.20 6.39
N ASP A 75 -7.61 6.39 5.94
CA ASP A 75 -7.69 7.58 6.78
C ASP A 75 -9.17 7.83 7.03
N LYS A 76 -9.68 7.28 8.14
CA LYS A 76 -11.03 7.59 8.59
C LYS A 76 -10.96 9.04 9.05
N ARG A 77 -11.56 9.97 8.30
CA ARG A 77 -11.79 11.32 8.83
C ARG A 77 -12.64 11.15 10.09
N ILE A 78 -12.02 11.38 11.23
CA ILE A 78 -12.71 11.52 12.50
C ILE A 78 -12.96 13.01 12.64
N ASP A 79 -14.08 13.47 12.09
CA ASP A 79 -14.57 14.80 12.39
C ASP A 79 -14.92 14.85 13.88
N ARG A 80 -14.17 15.66 14.65
CA ARG A 80 -14.45 15.93 16.06
C ARG A 80 -15.63 16.90 16.14
N GLY A 81 -16.84 16.39 15.99
CA GLY A 81 -18.09 17.13 16.10
C GLY A 81 -19.15 16.33 16.84
N ILE A 82 -19.99 17.01 17.61
CA ILE A 82 -21.19 16.41 18.22
C ILE A 82 -22.26 16.34 17.12
N PHE A 83 -22.49 15.16 16.57
CA PHE A 83 -23.55 14.93 15.58
C PHE A 83 -24.86 14.60 16.30
N ILE A 84 -25.77 15.59 16.39
CA ILE A 84 -27.12 15.38 16.91
C ILE A 84 -28.00 14.86 15.77
N TYR A 85 -28.27 13.55 15.76
CA TYR A 85 -29.22 12.94 14.83
C TYR A 85 -30.65 13.10 15.38
N HIS A 86 -31.47 13.89 14.70
CA HIS A 86 -32.83 14.18 15.17
C HIS A 86 -33.88 13.15 14.76
N ASN A 87 -33.62 12.25 13.81
CA ASN A 87 -34.61 11.29 13.31
C ASN A 87 -33.97 10.00 12.78
N LEU A 88 -33.56 9.10 13.68
CA LEU A 88 -33.00 7.80 13.28
C LEU A 88 -34.07 6.73 12.98
N PHE A 89 -35.34 6.98 13.31
CA PHE A 89 -36.40 5.99 13.23
C PHE A 89 -37.65 6.59 12.59
N LYS A 90 -37.84 6.31 11.30
CA LYS A 90 -39.13 6.49 10.63
C LYS A 90 -39.85 5.14 10.69
N ARG A 91 -40.91 5.09 11.51
CA ARG A 91 -41.80 3.93 11.63
C ARG A 91 -42.93 4.17 10.63
N ASP A 92 -42.83 3.55 9.46
CA ASP A 92 -43.98 3.35 8.57
C ASP A 92 -44.78 2.13 9.06
#